data_AF-A0A3A1X5B3-F1
#
_entry.id   AF-A0A3A1X5B3-F1
#
_cell.length_a   1.000
_cell.length_b   1.000
_cell.length_c   1.000
_cell.angle_alpha   90.00
_cell.angle_beta   90.00
_cell.angle_gamma   90.00
#
_symmetry.space_group_name_H-M   'P 1'
#
loop_
_entity.id
_entity.type
_entity.pdbx_description
1 polymer ?
#
loop_
_entity_poly.entity_id
_entity_poly.type
_entity_poly.pdbx_seq_one_letter_code
_entity_poly.pdbx_strand_id
1 'polypeptide(L)'
;MNENNKKASSSSSRSPKKLKKRGFGIFGGFGGRSFSSKSFSSKSFGTKADSSTNISGVQETFSDNTKAFKQYVGIRSIFNPLWCLFGLRISVVILTVFGLFMVFSSSSVTRITYGAGPWGSGMSQLFYCIIGLVGYLIFSHLPVDFYKSRIITIYAISVFMQFLTFVPGIRHEVNGNASWIKIGPLTMQPAEITKLAICIWLPMALILAKKAYKRVAMRAYIPTVVALGVSVLLVVAGKDLGTALIILLIAVVAFYVGGFPTKWLVVALLTACAAVLLLVVTSQNRMRRILATIHGCDAKSIRGVCFQSIHAQYAMASGGIMGVGIGNSREKWNYLPYAHNDFIFAIIGEEMGFIVASCVILLYIVIGWCLLTSALQSTNKLVSISLISIATWIVGQGLINILVVVQVLPVMGVPMPFVSAGGSSLVMCLLAMGVADSFIKSNPNIKFGNKWSLKRAKSRQQSGD
;
A
#
# COMPACT_ATOMS: atom_id res chain seq x y z
N MET A 1 -36.04 60.87 6.54
CA MET A 1 -35.85 61.86 7.62
C MET A 1 -34.63 61.42 8.40
N ASN A 2 -33.45 61.87 7.97
CA ASN A 2 -32.73 63.05 8.47
C ASN A 2 -32.25 62.85 9.92
N GLU A 3 -31.03 63.18 10.34
CA GLU A 3 -29.75 63.61 9.75
C GLU A 3 -28.82 63.90 10.95
N ASN A 4 -27.51 64.07 10.70
CA ASN A 4 -26.55 64.88 11.48
C ASN A 4 -25.70 64.25 12.61
N ASN A 5 -24.61 63.58 12.22
CA ASN A 5 -23.27 64.13 11.92
C ASN A 5 -22.71 65.34 12.73
N LYS A 6 -21.47 65.22 13.25
CA LYS A 6 -20.38 66.24 13.27
C LYS A 6 -19.09 65.63 13.87
N LYS A 7 -18.01 65.47 13.07
CA LYS A 7 -16.80 66.35 12.88
C LYS A 7 -15.74 66.19 14.00
N ALA A 8 -14.41 66.25 13.80
CA ALA A 8 -13.51 66.35 12.64
C ALA A 8 -12.01 66.28 13.10
N SER A 9 -11.10 66.02 12.13
CA SER A 9 -9.72 66.56 11.94
C SER A 9 -8.60 66.25 12.98
N SER A 10 -7.31 66.08 12.66
CA SER A 10 -6.50 66.11 11.41
C SER A 10 -5.02 65.79 11.74
N SER A 11 -4.31 65.15 10.79
CA SER A 11 -2.90 65.30 10.37
C SER A 11 -1.76 65.55 11.39
N SER A 12 -0.66 64.79 11.30
CA SER A 12 0.56 65.24 10.58
C SER A 12 1.70 64.20 10.58
N SER A 13 2.54 64.37 9.56
CA SER A 13 3.74 63.65 9.12
C SER A 13 4.94 63.56 10.10
N ARG A 14 5.77 62.51 9.98
CA ARG A 14 7.23 62.56 9.63
C ARG A 14 7.98 61.25 9.98
N SER A 15 8.55 60.59 8.96
CA SER A 15 9.88 59.93 9.01
C SER A 15 10.95 61.03 8.81
N PRO A 16 12.28 60.90 9.16
CA PRO A 16 13.14 59.74 8.89
C PRO A 16 14.37 59.52 9.84
N LYS A 17 15.16 58.46 9.59
CA LYS A 17 16.65 58.40 9.46
C LYS A 17 17.36 57.22 10.16
N LYS A 18 18.25 56.64 9.34
CA LYS A 18 19.34 55.69 9.60
C LYS A 18 20.26 56.10 10.75
N LEU A 19 20.83 55.11 11.44
CA LEU A 19 22.13 55.22 12.09
C LEU A 19 22.95 53.94 11.90
N LYS A 20 24.20 54.15 11.48
CA LYS A 20 25.25 53.20 11.11
C LYS A 20 26.46 53.56 11.96
N LYS A 21 27.06 52.63 12.71
CA LYS A 21 28.43 52.64 13.27
C LYS A 21 28.81 51.16 13.52
N ARG A 22 29.77 50.54 12.81
CA ARG A 22 31.24 50.54 13.06
C ARG A 22 31.54 50.32 14.55
N GLY A 23 32.29 49.35 15.05
CA GLY A 23 33.19 48.34 14.50
C GLY A 23 34.25 48.07 15.57
N PHE A 24 34.64 46.82 15.83
CA PHE A 24 35.89 46.46 16.53
C PHE A 24 36.23 45.01 16.15
N GLY A 25 37.40 44.82 15.56
CA GLY A 25 38.01 43.50 15.34
C GLY A 25 39.22 43.33 16.26
N ILE A 26 39.70 42.10 16.44
CA ILE A 26 41.06 41.76 16.88
C ILE A 26 41.32 40.27 16.60
N PHE A 27 42.43 40.03 15.88
CA PHE A 27 43.24 38.79 15.70
C PHE A 27 42.61 37.60 14.93
N GLY A 28 43.28 36.98 13.96
CA GLY A 28 44.62 37.18 13.40
C GLY A 28 45.10 35.93 12.63
N GLY A 29 45.61 36.16 11.41
CA GLY A 29 46.60 35.33 10.69
C GLY A 29 46.11 34.05 10.01
N PHE A 30 46.69 33.59 8.89
CA PHE A 30 47.73 34.14 8.01
C PHE A 30 47.77 33.23 6.77
N GLY A 31 48.07 33.77 5.57
CA GLY A 31 48.66 32.97 4.49
C GLY A 31 47.88 32.93 3.17
N GLY A 32 48.05 33.97 2.36
CA GLY A 32 47.75 33.91 0.93
C GLY A 32 48.90 33.34 0.10
N ARG A 33 48.63 33.09 -1.19
CA ARG A 33 49.50 33.47 -2.32
C ARG A 33 48.70 33.43 -3.63
N SER A 34 48.65 34.60 -4.25
CA SER A 34 48.34 34.85 -5.67
C SER A 34 49.56 34.45 -6.52
N PHE A 35 49.35 34.05 -7.78
CA PHE A 35 50.10 34.48 -8.99
C PHE A 35 49.47 33.79 -10.22
N SER A 36 48.86 34.53 -11.13
CA SER A 36 49.43 35.17 -12.34
C SER A 36 49.43 34.27 -13.58
N SER A 37 48.83 34.83 -14.62
CA SER A 37 48.78 34.37 -16.01
C SER A 37 50.15 34.05 -16.60
N LYS A 38 50.21 32.99 -17.40
CA LYS A 38 51.13 32.88 -18.54
C LYS A 38 50.34 32.41 -19.76
N SER A 39 50.44 33.21 -20.82
CA SER A 39 50.07 32.85 -22.18
C SER A 39 50.97 31.72 -22.69
N PHE A 40 50.37 30.71 -23.30
CA PHE A 40 51.07 29.88 -24.28
C PHE A 40 50.17 29.71 -25.49
N SER A 41 50.58 30.35 -26.58
CA SER A 41 50.02 30.16 -27.92
C SER A 41 50.64 28.91 -28.51
N SER A 42 49.82 27.93 -28.87
CA SER A 42 50.23 26.94 -29.88
C SER A 42 49.01 26.42 -30.66
N LYS A 43 48.96 26.84 -31.92
CA LYS A 43 48.49 26.11 -33.11
C LYS A 43 47.08 25.50 -33.09
N SER A 44 46.26 26.10 -33.97
CA SER A 44 45.03 25.54 -34.52
C SER A 44 45.21 24.09 -35.00
N PHE A 45 44.38 23.20 -34.48
CA PHE A 45 43.92 22.03 -35.21
C PHE A 45 42.40 21.98 -35.05
N GLY A 46 41.68 22.23 -36.14
CA GLY A 46 40.23 22.21 -36.15
C GLY A 46 39.72 20.79 -35.95
N THR A 47 38.76 20.60 -35.05
CA THR A 47 37.74 19.55 -35.17
C THR A 47 36.56 19.83 -34.24
N LYS A 48 35.45 20.19 -34.88
CA LYS A 48 34.04 20.00 -34.50
C LYS A 48 33.58 20.37 -33.08
N ALA A 49 32.80 21.45 -33.04
CA ALA A 49 31.82 21.76 -32.03
C ALA A 49 30.78 20.64 -31.91
N ASP A 50 30.87 19.80 -30.86
CA ASP A 50 29.79 18.87 -30.47
C ASP A 50 29.72 18.62 -28.94
N SER A 51 30.55 19.27 -28.12
CA SER A 51 30.56 19.06 -26.66
C SER A 51 29.74 20.10 -25.86
N SER A 52 29.45 21.27 -26.42
CA SER A 52 28.75 22.35 -25.72
C SER A 52 27.23 22.15 -25.62
N THR A 53 26.63 21.43 -26.56
CA THR A 53 25.18 21.15 -26.61
C THR A 53 24.72 20.07 -25.63
N ASN A 54 25.59 19.14 -25.24
CA ASN A 54 25.26 18.14 -24.22
C ASN A 54 25.35 18.69 -22.79
N ILE A 55 26.22 19.66 -22.53
CA ILE A 55 26.37 20.26 -21.19
C ILE A 55 25.25 21.26 -20.92
N SER A 56 24.86 22.07 -21.91
CA SER A 56 23.73 23.00 -21.78
C SER A 56 22.40 22.27 -21.52
N GLY A 57 22.13 21.18 -22.25
CA GLY A 57 20.93 20.36 -22.02
C GLY A 57 20.92 19.71 -20.63
N VAL A 58 22.06 19.21 -20.13
CA VAL A 58 22.16 18.66 -18.77
C VAL A 58 21.97 19.74 -17.71
N GLN A 59 22.56 20.93 -17.90
CA GLN A 59 22.43 22.07 -16.99
C GLN A 59 21.00 22.61 -16.94
N GLU A 60 20.30 22.72 -18.08
CA GLU A 60 18.89 23.12 -18.15
C GLU A 60 17.98 22.10 -17.46
N THR A 61 18.22 20.81 -17.71
CA THR A 61 17.47 19.73 -17.06
C THR A 61 17.65 19.76 -15.53
N PHE A 62 18.87 20.02 -15.05
CA PHE A 62 19.17 20.12 -13.61
C PHE A 62 18.55 21.39 -12.98
N SER A 63 18.61 22.52 -13.68
CA SER A 63 18.03 23.79 -13.25
C SER A 63 16.50 23.71 -13.12
N ASP A 64 15.81 23.07 -14.07
CA ASP A 64 14.35 22.88 -14.01
C ASP A 64 13.92 21.91 -12.92
N ASN A 65 14.71 20.85 -12.66
CA ASN A 65 14.49 19.99 -11.50
C ASN A 65 14.56 20.76 -10.19
N THR A 66 15.55 21.64 -10.06
CA THR A 66 15.75 22.44 -8.85
C THR A 66 14.58 23.41 -8.64
N LYS A 67 13.96 23.91 -9.72
CA LYS A 67 12.76 24.76 -9.66
C LYS A 67 11.49 23.98 -9.31
N ALA A 68 11.27 22.79 -9.89
CA ALA A 68 10.13 21.94 -9.57
C ALA A 68 10.15 21.46 -8.10
N PHE A 69 11.33 21.14 -7.56
CA PHE A 69 11.47 20.74 -6.16
C PHE A 69 11.51 21.92 -5.18
N LYS A 70 11.83 23.13 -5.63
CA LYS A 70 11.73 24.36 -4.82
C LYS A 70 10.29 24.67 -4.37
N GLN A 71 9.28 24.10 -5.01
CA GLN A 71 7.89 24.23 -4.58
C GLN A 71 7.57 23.40 -3.32
N TYR A 72 8.40 22.41 -2.99
CA TYR A 72 8.22 21.48 -1.87
C TYR A 72 9.16 21.79 -0.69
N VAL A 73 9.11 23.02 -0.18
CA VAL A 73 9.90 23.45 1.00
C VAL A 73 8.98 23.53 2.23
N GLY A 74 9.49 23.15 3.41
CA GLY A 74 8.74 23.12 4.68
C GLY A 74 7.72 21.97 4.75
N ILE A 75 6.53 22.23 5.30
CA ILE A 75 5.45 21.23 5.46
C ILE A 75 5.01 20.63 4.11
N ARG A 76 5.16 21.38 3.00
CA ARG A 76 4.85 20.88 1.66
C ARG A 76 5.78 19.77 1.21
N SER A 77 6.95 19.57 1.84
CA SER A 77 7.86 18.45 1.54
C SER A 77 7.20 17.08 1.73
N ILE A 78 6.19 16.97 2.59
CA ILE A 78 5.45 15.72 2.83
C ILE A 78 4.69 15.26 1.57
N PHE A 79 4.36 16.19 0.66
CA PHE A 79 3.72 15.90 -0.62
C PHE A 79 4.71 15.69 -1.76
N ASN A 80 6.01 15.67 -1.48
CA ASN A 80 7.01 15.49 -2.52
C ASN A 80 6.95 14.05 -3.06
N PRO A 81 6.83 13.85 -4.38
CA PRO A 81 6.71 12.53 -4.98
C PRO A 81 7.94 11.64 -4.76
N LEU A 82 9.15 12.21 -4.63
CA LEU A 82 10.37 11.46 -4.30
C LEU A 82 10.34 10.95 -2.86
N TRP A 83 9.92 11.79 -1.91
CA TRP A 83 9.73 11.37 -0.51
C TRP A 83 8.67 10.29 -0.41
N CYS A 84 7.58 10.38 -1.18
CA CYS A 84 6.57 9.33 -1.22
C CYS A 84 7.13 8.00 -1.76
N LEU A 85 7.98 8.05 -2.79
CA LEU A 85 8.61 6.85 -3.36
C LEU A 85 9.57 6.19 -2.35
N PHE A 86 10.49 6.95 -1.75
CA PHE A 86 11.45 6.40 -0.78
C PHE A 86 10.77 6.00 0.53
N GLY A 87 9.83 6.81 1.02
CA GLY A 87 9.05 6.53 2.22
C GLY A 87 8.23 5.25 2.08
N LEU A 88 7.58 5.02 0.93
CA LEU A 88 6.90 3.77 0.63
C LEU A 88 7.85 2.57 0.71
N ARG A 89 8.99 2.63 0.01
CA ARG A 89 9.97 1.54 -0.02
C ARG A 89 10.51 1.20 1.36
N ILE A 90 10.93 2.22 2.10
CA ILE A 90 11.49 2.05 3.45
C ILE A 90 10.42 1.42 4.36
N SER A 91 9.17 1.91 4.30
CA SER A 91 8.08 1.38 5.13
C SER A 91 7.78 -0.09 4.80
N VAL A 92 7.74 -0.45 3.52
CA VAL A 92 7.52 -1.84 3.08
C VAL A 92 8.67 -2.75 3.54
N VAL A 93 9.92 -2.31 3.40
CA VAL A 93 11.09 -3.09 3.86
C VAL A 93 11.06 -3.27 5.38
N ILE A 94 10.81 -2.21 6.14
CA ILE A 94 10.73 -2.28 7.60
C ILE A 94 9.63 -3.24 8.04
N LEU A 95 8.40 -3.09 7.51
CA LEU A 95 7.29 -3.98 7.86
C LEU A 95 7.55 -5.43 7.47
N THR A 96 8.17 -5.67 6.32
CA THR A 96 8.46 -7.04 5.84
C THR A 96 9.52 -7.72 6.68
N VAL A 97 10.62 -7.02 6.99
CA VAL A 97 11.70 -7.54 7.86
C VAL A 97 11.17 -7.76 9.27
N PHE A 98 10.43 -6.80 9.80
CA PHE A 98 9.78 -6.91 11.11
C PHE A 98 8.80 -8.09 11.16
N GLY A 99 7.97 -8.24 10.13
CA GLY A 99 7.04 -9.37 9.97
C GLY A 99 7.76 -10.71 9.96
N LEU A 100 8.85 -10.84 9.22
CA LEU A 100 9.71 -12.02 9.21
C LEU A 100 10.20 -12.41 10.61
N PHE A 101 10.71 -11.43 11.37
CA PHE A 101 11.15 -11.66 12.75
C PHE A 101 9.99 -12.10 13.65
N MET A 102 8.82 -11.46 13.55
CA MET A 102 7.64 -11.81 14.36
C MET A 102 7.04 -13.17 13.99
N VAL A 103 7.03 -13.54 12.72
CA VAL A 103 6.58 -14.86 12.26
C VAL A 103 7.57 -15.94 12.70
N PHE A 104 8.87 -15.70 12.60
CA PHE A 104 9.88 -16.63 13.10
C PHE A 104 9.72 -16.85 14.60
N SER A 105 9.62 -15.75 15.36
CA SER A 105 9.36 -15.77 16.80
C SER A 105 8.09 -16.57 17.10
N SER A 106 6.94 -16.19 16.54
CA SER A 106 5.63 -16.79 16.86
C SER A 106 5.44 -18.23 16.41
N SER A 107 5.92 -18.59 15.21
CA SER A 107 5.72 -19.93 14.65
C SER A 107 6.63 -21.00 15.26
N SER A 108 7.77 -20.62 15.83
CA SER A 108 8.71 -21.57 16.45
C SER A 108 8.08 -22.32 17.62
N VAL A 109 7.33 -21.62 18.47
CA VAL A 109 6.67 -22.18 19.65
C VAL A 109 5.59 -23.19 19.24
N THR A 110 4.73 -22.84 18.28
CA THR A 110 3.71 -23.76 17.77
C THR A 110 4.32 -25.04 17.21
N ARG A 111 5.41 -24.96 16.43
CA ARG A 111 6.06 -26.15 15.87
C ARG A 111 6.71 -27.06 16.90
N ILE A 112 7.30 -26.47 17.94
CA ILE A 112 7.87 -27.22 19.06
C ILE A 112 6.78 -28.04 19.75
N THR A 113 5.59 -27.48 19.96
CA THR A 113 4.47 -28.22 20.57
C THR A 113 4.00 -29.40 19.73
N TYR A 114 4.10 -29.31 18.40
CA TYR A 114 3.76 -30.41 17.49
C TYR A 114 4.95 -31.36 17.19
N GLY A 115 6.07 -31.25 17.92
CA GLY A 115 7.23 -32.13 17.75
C GLY A 115 8.00 -31.94 16.43
N ALA A 116 7.78 -30.84 15.72
CA ALA A 116 8.44 -30.53 14.46
C ALA A 116 9.64 -29.59 14.69
N GLY A 117 10.57 -29.58 13.73
CA GLY A 117 11.70 -28.65 13.73
C GLY A 117 11.24 -27.18 13.87
N PRO A 118 11.75 -26.40 14.86
CA PRO A 118 11.21 -25.07 15.16
C PRO A 118 11.37 -24.06 14.02
N TRP A 119 12.29 -24.33 13.09
CA TRP A 119 12.78 -23.36 12.11
C TRP A 119 12.00 -23.39 10.79
N GLY A 120 11.26 -24.47 10.52
CA GLY A 120 10.76 -24.68 9.17
C GLY A 120 9.67 -23.68 8.73
N SER A 121 8.89 -23.10 9.65
CA SER A 121 7.87 -22.07 9.27
C SER A 121 8.56 -20.76 8.90
N GLY A 122 9.54 -20.36 9.71
CA GLY A 122 10.36 -19.19 9.43
C GLY A 122 11.16 -19.33 8.14
N MET A 123 11.73 -20.51 7.88
CA MET A 123 12.47 -20.77 6.63
C MET A 123 11.57 -20.72 5.40
N SER A 124 10.36 -21.30 5.47
CA SER A 124 9.38 -21.17 4.38
C SER A 124 8.96 -19.71 4.17
N GLN A 125 8.69 -18.96 5.25
CA GLN A 125 8.35 -17.54 5.15
C GLN A 125 9.49 -16.72 4.52
N LEU A 126 10.74 -17.00 4.88
CA LEU A 126 11.93 -16.38 4.27
C LEU A 126 12.02 -16.69 2.77
N PHE A 127 11.80 -17.94 2.38
CA PHE A 127 11.76 -18.35 0.97
C PHE A 127 10.68 -17.57 0.19
N TYR A 128 9.47 -17.46 0.73
CA TYR A 128 8.40 -16.66 0.13
C TYR A 128 8.74 -15.15 0.09
N CYS A 129 9.40 -14.62 1.12
CA CYS A 129 9.87 -13.24 1.11
C CYS A 129 10.87 -12.99 -0.01
N ILE A 130 11.82 -13.91 -0.24
CA ILE A 130 12.81 -13.79 -1.33
C ILE A 130 12.09 -13.79 -2.68
N ILE A 131 11.16 -14.72 -2.90
CA ILE A 131 10.34 -14.75 -4.13
C ILE A 131 9.57 -13.44 -4.31
N GLY A 132 8.94 -12.96 -3.24
CA GLY A 132 8.19 -11.71 -3.25
C GLY A 132 9.06 -10.49 -3.54
N LEU A 133 10.29 -10.44 -3.01
CA LEU A 133 11.25 -9.36 -3.25
C LEU A 133 11.74 -9.37 -4.70
N VAL A 134 12.06 -10.55 -5.24
CA VAL A 134 12.40 -10.70 -6.68
C VAL A 134 11.23 -10.25 -7.54
N GLY A 135 10.01 -10.67 -7.19
CA GLY A 135 8.78 -10.21 -7.83
C GLY A 135 8.59 -8.70 -7.76
N TYR A 136 8.77 -8.09 -6.58
CA TYR A 136 8.72 -6.65 -6.39
C TYR A 136 9.67 -5.92 -7.33
N LEU A 137 10.93 -6.36 -7.42
CA LEU A 137 11.93 -5.76 -8.29
C LEU A 137 11.50 -5.85 -9.76
N ILE A 138 11.09 -7.02 -10.23
CA ILE A 138 10.63 -7.23 -11.62
C ILE A 138 9.46 -6.29 -11.94
N PHE A 139 8.40 -6.30 -11.12
CA PHE A 139 7.19 -5.51 -11.38
C PHE A 139 7.44 -4.01 -11.25
N SER A 140 8.36 -3.59 -10.38
CA SER A 140 8.77 -2.17 -10.24
C SER A 140 9.46 -1.58 -11.47
N HIS A 141 9.90 -2.43 -12.41
CA HIS A 141 10.57 -2.04 -13.65
C HIS A 141 9.69 -2.17 -14.90
N LEU A 142 8.52 -2.81 -14.80
CA LEU A 142 7.61 -2.95 -15.93
C LEU A 142 6.89 -1.61 -16.19
N PRO A 143 6.83 -1.11 -17.43
CA PRO A 143 6.16 0.15 -17.74
C PRO A 143 4.63 0.02 -17.62
N VAL A 144 3.94 1.14 -17.38
CA VAL A 144 2.46 1.19 -17.31
C VAL A 144 1.80 0.59 -18.55
N ASP A 145 2.39 0.76 -19.73
CA ASP A 145 1.88 0.22 -21.00
C ASP A 145 1.86 -1.32 -21.04
N PHE A 146 2.79 -1.97 -20.32
CA PHE A 146 2.80 -3.42 -20.18
C PHE A 146 1.54 -3.91 -19.46
N TYR A 147 1.19 -3.25 -18.35
CA TYR A 147 -0.02 -3.58 -17.61
C TYR A 147 -1.24 -3.31 -18.47
N LYS A 148 -1.32 -2.12 -19.08
CA LYS A 148 -2.43 -1.68 -19.93
C LYS A 148 -2.73 -2.66 -21.09
N SER A 149 -1.70 -3.16 -21.77
CA SER A 149 -1.88 -4.10 -22.88
C SER A 149 -2.33 -5.50 -22.45
N ARG A 150 -2.05 -5.90 -21.20
CA ARG A 150 -2.30 -7.25 -20.69
C ARG A 150 -3.38 -7.31 -19.61
N ILE A 151 -4.13 -6.23 -19.39
CA ILE A 151 -5.14 -6.12 -18.32
C ILE A 151 -6.15 -7.27 -18.36
N ILE A 152 -6.68 -7.58 -19.54
CA ILE A 152 -7.68 -8.64 -19.70
C ILE A 152 -7.05 -10.01 -19.44
N THR A 153 -5.82 -10.23 -19.90
CA THR A 153 -5.08 -11.48 -19.65
C THR A 153 -4.79 -11.67 -18.16
N ILE A 154 -4.32 -10.63 -17.46
CA ILE A 154 -4.05 -10.67 -16.01
C ILE A 154 -5.34 -11.03 -15.25
N TYR A 155 -6.45 -10.38 -15.61
CA TYR A 155 -7.74 -10.67 -15.00
C TYR A 155 -8.23 -12.09 -15.31
N ALA A 156 -8.18 -12.53 -16.57
CA ALA A 156 -8.60 -13.87 -16.98
C ALA A 156 -7.79 -14.96 -16.28
N ILE A 157 -6.47 -14.79 -16.15
CA ILE A 157 -5.60 -15.71 -15.41
C ILE A 157 -6.01 -15.77 -13.94
N SER A 158 -6.32 -14.64 -13.31
CA SER A 158 -6.73 -14.62 -11.90
C SER A 158 -8.06 -15.35 -11.67
N VAL A 159 -9.05 -15.13 -12.54
CA VAL A 159 -10.35 -15.82 -12.47
C VAL A 159 -10.19 -17.31 -12.74
N PHE A 160 -9.36 -17.67 -13.71
CA PHE A 160 -9.05 -19.07 -14.02
C PHE A 160 -8.37 -19.76 -12.83
N MET A 161 -7.37 -19.14 -12.22
CA MET A 161 -6.73 -19.68 -11.01
C MET A 161 -7.70 -19.79 -9.84
N GLN A 162 -8.62 -18.84 -9.67
CA GLN A 162 -9.66 -18.95 -8.65
C GLN A 162 -10.60 -20.12 -8.95
N PHE A 163 -10.96 -20.33 -10.21
CA PHE A 163 -11.79 -21.47 -10.62
C PHE A 163 -11.10 -22.82 -10.36
N LEU A 164 -9.78 -22.91 -10.49
CA LEU A 164 -9.02 -24.13 -10.19
C LEU A 164 -9.16 -24.60 -8.73
N THR A 165 -9.59 -23.74 -7.80
CA THR A 165 -9.88 -24.15 -6.42
C THR A 165 -11.05 -25.14 -6.31
N PHE A 166 -11.90 -25.25 -7.34
CA PHE A 166 -13.03 -26.19 -7.38
C PHE A 166 -12.67 -27.53 -8.04
N VAL A 167 -11.49 -27.64 -8.68
CA VAL A 167 -11.10 -28.85 -9.41
C VAL A 167 -10.66 -29.93 -8.40
N PRO A 168 -11.32 -31.12 -8.39
CA PRO A 168 -10.93 -32.22 -7.53
C PRO A 168 -9.51 -32.69 -7.89
N GLY A 169 -8.66 -32.87 -6.87
CA GLY A 169 -7.24 -33.25 -7.02
C GLY A 169 -6.25 -32.09 -6.82
N ILE A 170 -6.62 -30.86 -7.21
CA ILE A 170 -5.80 -29.65 -7.01
C ILE A 170 -6.24 -28.87 -5.76
N ARG A 171 -7.54 -28.96 -5.46
CA ARG A 171 -8.20 -28.37 -4.30
C ARG A 171 -7.58 -28.86 -3.00
N HIS A 172 -7.22 -27.91 -2.13
CA HIS A 172 -6.77 -28.18 -0.78
C HIS A 172 -7.66 -27.44 0.22
N GLU A 173 -8.22 -28.18 1.18
CA GLU A 173 -9.05 -27.61 2.24
C GLU A 173 -8.21 -27.38 3.49
N VAL A 174 -8.27 -26.15 4.02
CA VAL A 174 -7.64 -25.77 5.28
C VAL A 174 -8.74 -25.19 6.16
N ASN A 175 -8.98 -25.77 7.34
CA ASN A 175 -9.99 -25.31 8.30
C ASN A 175 -11.42 -25.21 7.72
N GLY A 176 -11.78 -26.12 6.81
CA GLY A 176 -13.07 -26.12 6.12
C GLY A 176 -13.22 -25.04 5.04
N ASN A 177 -12.15 -24.28 4.75
CA ASN A 177 -12.05 -23.33 3.65
C ASN A 177 -11.33 -24.00 2.47
N ALA A 178 -11.97 -24.02 1.31
CA ALA A 178 -11.47 -24.67 0.10
C ALA A 178 -10.93 -23.67 -0.92
N SER A 179 -10.16 -22.71 -0.43
CA SER A 179 -9.63 -21.60 -1.22
C SER A 179 -8.14 -21.75 -1.55
N TRP A 180 -7.57 -22.94 -1.32
CA TRP A 180 -6.15 -23.21 -1.51
C TRP A 180 -5.91 -24.19 -2.64
N ILE A 181 -4.85 -23.94 -3.39
CA ILE A 181 -4.31 -24.83 -4.41
C ILE A 181 -2.99 -25.39 -3.87
N LYS A 182 -2.85 -26.72 -3.92
CA LYS A 182 -1.61 -27.40 -3.56
C LYS A 182 -0.99 -28.02 -4.80
N ILE A 183 0.20 -27.56 -5.17
CA ILE A 183 1.01 -28.11 -6.26
C ILE A 183 2.31 -28.61 -5.66
N GLY A 184 2.37 -29.92 -5.38
CA GLY A 184 3.49 -30.54 -4.67
C GLY A 184 3.69 -29.94 -3.27
N PRO A 185 4.89 -29.42 -2.93
CA PRO A 185 5.17 -28.81 -1.63
C PRO A 185 4.64 -27.37 -1.51
N LEU A 186 4.28 -26.72 -2.62
CA LEU A 186 3.85 -25.33 -2.63
C LEU A 186 2.33 -25.25 -2.46
N THR A 187 1.92 -24.40 -1.52
CA THR A 187 0.52 -24.00 -1.35
C THR A 187 0.36 -22.54 -1.78
N MET A 188 -0.69 -22.27 -2.54
CA MET A 188 -1.00 -20.93 -3.04
C MET A 188 -2.49 -20.65 -2.87
N GLN A 189 -2.81 -19.43 -2.45
CA GLN A 189 -4.18 -18.94 -2.36
C GLN A 189 -4.48 -18.06 -3.58
N PRO A 190 -5.29 -18.51 -4.55
CA PRO A 190 -5.58 -17.74 -5.76
C PRO A 190 -6.28 -16.41 -5.49
N ALA A 191 -7.00 -16.29 -4.37
CA ALA A 191 -7.72 -15.07 -4.00
C ALA A 191 -6.77 -13.86 -3.81
N GLU A 192 -5.51 -14.09 -3.41
CA GLU A 192 -4.48 -13.05 -3.34
C GLU A 192 -4.10 -12.51 -4.73
N ILE A 193 -4.07 -13.38 -5.74
CA ILE A 193 -3.87 -13.01 -7.15
C ILE A 193 -5.06 -12.21 -7.67
N THR A 194 -6.27 -12.66 -7.35
CA THR A 194 -7.51 -11.97 -7.70
C THR A 194 -7.56 -10.55 -7.14
N LYS A 195 -7.14 -10.31 -5.88
CA LYS A 195 -7.06 -8.95 -5.31
C LYS A 195 -6.14 -8.04 -6.11
N LEU A 196 -4.92 -8.50 -6.44
CA LEU A 196 -4.00 -7.72 -7.26
C LEU A 196 -4.56 -7.47 -8.67
N ALA A 197 -5.11 -8.49 -9.31
CA ALA A 197 -5.68 -8.39 -10.64
C ALA A 197 -6.84 -7.38 -10.68
N ILE A 198 -7.73 -7.39 -9.68
CA ILE A 198 -8.83 -6.42 -9.56
C ILE A 198 -8.29 -5.01 -9.37
N CYS A 199 -7.24 -4.80 -8.57
CA CYS A 199 -6.63 -3.48 -8.40
C CYS A 199 -6.10 -2.85 -9.71
N ILE A 200 -5.74 -3.68 -10.69
CA ILE A 200 -5.22 -3.25 -12.00
C ILE A 200 -6.34 -3.20 -13.05
N TRP A 201 -7.19 -4.22 -13.10
CA TRP A 201 -8.23 -4.38 -14.12
C TRP A 201 -9.44 -3.48 -13.90
N LEU A 202 -9.93 -3.40 -12.66
CA LEU A 202 -11.17 -2.66 -12.35
C LEU A 202 -11.07 -1.17 -12.73
N PRO A 203 -9.97 -0.46 -12.46
CA PRO A 203 -9.77 0.90 -12.95
C PRO A 203 -9.96 1.08 -14.46
N MET A 204 -9.39 0.17 -15.26
CA MET A 204 -9.54 0.23 -16.72
C MET A 204 -10.98 -0.05 -17.15
N ALA A 205 -11.61 -1.08 -16.56
CA ALA A 205 -13.00 -1.43 -16.84
C ALA A 205 -13.94 -0.25 -16.53
N LEU A 206 -13.74 0.44 -15.41
CA LEU A 206 -14.50 1.63 -15.03
C LEU A 206 -14.29 2.81 -16.00
N ILE A 207 -13.05 3.03 -16.45
CA ILE A 207 -12.75 4.08 -17.44
C ILE A 207 -13.45 3.81 -18.77
N LEU A 208 -13.47 2.55 -19.23
CA LEU A 208 -14.16 2.14 -20.45
C LEU A 208 -15.69 2.26 -20.30
N ALA A 209 -16.24 1.78 -19.19
CA ALA A 209 -17.66 1.89 -18.88
C ALA A 209 -18.13 3.36 -18.81
N LYS A 210 -17.34 4.24 -18.18
CA LYS A 210 -17.64 5.68 -18.13
C LYS A 210 -17.66 6.34 -19.50
N LYS A 211 -16.78 5.92 -20.42
CA LYS A 211 -16.82 6.41 -21.82
C LYS A 211 -18.08 5.93 -22.53
N ALA A 212 -18.49 4.69 -22.33
CA ALA A 212 -19.70 4.12 -22.92
C ALA A 212 -21.01 4.63 -22.28
N TYR A 213 -20.95 5.14 -21.04
CA TYR A 213 -22.10 5.66 -20.29
C TYR A 213 -22.89 6.73 -21.05
N LYS A 214 -22.21 7.59 -21.81
CA LYS A 214 -22.88 8.62 -22.63
C LYS A 214 -23.81 8.04 -23.72
N ARG A 215 -23.56 6.81 -24.16
CA ARG A 215 -24.32 6.15 -25.24
C ARG A 215 -25.37 5.18 -24.72
N VAL A 216 -25.03 4.41 -23.69
CA VAL A 216 -25.86 3.27 -23.24
C VAL A 216 -26.27 3.39 -21.75
N ALA A 217 -26.06 4.56 -21.15
CA ALA A 217 -26.36 4.86 -19.74
C ALA A 217 -25.81 3.76 -18.81
N MET A 218 -26.59 3.34 -17.81
CA MET A 218 -26.18 2.36 -16.79
C MET A 218 -25.77 1.00 -17.36
N ARG A 219 -26.28 0.62 -18.55
CA ARG A 219 -25.92 -0.65 -19.18
C ARG A 219 -24.43 -0.76 -19.50
N ALA A 220 -23.74 0.38 -19.63
CA ALA A 220 -22.29 0.42 -19.81
C ALA A 220 -21.49 -0.21 -18.66
N TYR A 221 -22.04 -0.25 -17.44
CA TYR A 221 -21.37 -0.82 -16.27
C TYR A 221 -21.70 -2.30 -16.04
N ILE A 222 -22.69 -2.86 -16.73
CA ILE A 222 -23.10 -4.26 -16.55
C ILE A 222 -21.91 -5.22 -16.74
N PRO A 223 -21.09 -5.13 -17.81
CA PRO A 223 -19.96 -6.05 -17.99
C PRO A 223 -18.96 -5.99 -16.84
N THR A 224 -18.70 -4.79 -16.30
CA THR A 224 -17.79 -4.58 -15.18
C THR A 224 -18.32 -5.17 -13.88
N VAL A 225 -19.61 -4.93 -13.59
CA VAL A 225 -20.28 -5.44 -12.38
C VAL A 225 -20.40 -6.96 -12.44
N VAL A 226 -20.75 -7.54 -13.61
CA VAL A 226 -20.84 -8.99 -13.79
C VAL A 226 -19.47 -9.64 -13.60
N ALA A 227 -18.42 -9.12 -14.23
CA ALA A 227 -17.07 -9.66 -14.07
C ALA A 227 -16.60 -9.58 -12.60
N LEU A 228 -16.79 -8.43 -11.92
CA LEU A 228 -16.52 -8.33 -10.49
C LEU A 228 -17.34 -9.33 -9.66
N GLY A 229 -18.63 -9.48 -9.98
CA GLY A 229 -19.54 -10.42 -9.34
C GLY A 229 -19.07 -11.86 -9.48
N VAL A 230 -18.58 -12.27 -10.65
CA VAL A 230 -17.95 -13.58 -10.88
C VAL A 230 -16.74 -13.77 -9.96
N SER A 231 -15.86 -12.77 -9.88
CA SER A 231 -14.68 -12.84 -9.01
C SER A 231 -15.07 -13.00 -7.54
N VAL A 232 -16.03 -12.21 -7.06
CA VAL A 232 -16.52 -12.29 -5.67
C VAL A 232 -17.22 -13.63 -5.42
N LEU A 233 -18.06 -14.09 -6.34
CA LEU A 233 -18.80 -15.34 -6.22
C LEU A 233 -17.84 -16.54 -6.11
N LEU A 234 -16.80 -16.60 -6.95
CA LEU A 234 -15.81 -17.67 -6.90
C LEU A 234 -15.04 -17.70 -5.56
N VAL A 235 -14.76 -16.53 -4.97
CA VAL A 235 -14.10 -16.46 -3.64
C VAL A 235 -15.06 -16.90 -2.53
N VAL A 236 -16.31 -16.43 -2.56
CA VAL A 236 -17.34 -16.84 -1.59
C VAL A 236 -17.67 -18.32 -1.68
N ALA A 237 -17.73 -18.88 -2.89
CA ALA A 237 -17.94 -20.30 -3.13
C ALA A 237 -16.77 -21.17 -2.61
N GLY A 238 -15.55 -20.62 -2.57
CA GLY A 238 -14.41 -21.21 -1.86
C GLY A 238 -14.56 -21.25 -0.33
N LYS A 239 -15.60 -20.58 0.22
CA LYS A 239 -15.89 -20.33 1.64
C LYS A 239 -14.99 -19.28 2.31
N ASP A 240 -14.37 -18.40 1.52
CA ASP A 240 -13.52 -17.30 2.01
C ASP A 240 -14.28 -15.96 2.03
N LEU A 241 -15.06 -15.74 3.08
CA LEU A 241 -15.83 -14.49 3.23
C LEU A 241 -14.93 -13.28 3.52
N GLY A 242 -13.85 -13.48 4.29
CA GLY A 242 -12.93 -12.40 4.67
C GLY A 242 -12.27 -11.75 3.45
N THR A 243 -11.74 -12.58 2.53
CA THR A 243 -11.15 -12.08 1.29
C THR A 243 -12.18 -11.46 0.35
N ALA A 244 -13.40 -12.01 0.30
CA ALA A 244 -14.49 -11.43 -0.47
C ALA A 244 -14.87 -10.01 0.00
N LEU A 245 -14.90 -9.78 1.33
CA LEU A 245 -15.16 -8.46 1.91
C LEU A 245 -14.08 -7.44 1.52
N ILE A 246 -12.82 -7.86 1.43
CA ILE A 246 -11.72 -6.98 1.00
C ILE A 246 -11.84 -6.66 -0.49
N ILE A 247 -12.21 -7.62 -1.33
CA ILE A 247 -12.48 -7.36 -2.75
C ILE A 247 -13.63 -6.37 -2.90
N LEU A 248 -14.71 -6.52 -2.11
CA LEU A 248 -15.83 -5.58 -2.09
C LEU A 248 -15.39 -4.19 -1.62
N LEU A 249 -14.54 -4.10 -0.59
CA LEU A 249 -13.99 -2.83 -0.11
C LEU A 249 -13.19 -2.13 -1.22
N ILE A 250 -12.29 -2.85 -1.89
CA ILE A 250 -11.52 -2.33 -3.04
C ILE A 250 -12.48 -1.86 -4.14
N ALA A 251 -13.52 -2.65 -4.44
CA ALA A 251 -14.49 -2.31 -5.46
C ALA A 251 -15.25 -1.02 -5.11
N VAL A 252 -15.82 -0.90 -3.91
CA VAL A 252 -16.59 0.28 -3.49
C VAL A 252 -15.75 1.55 -3.65
N VAL A 253 -14.50 1.54 -3.19
CA VAL A 253 -13.60 2.69 -3.33
C VAL A 253 -13.29 2.96 -4.80
N ALA A 254 -12.97 1.94 -5.60
CA ALA A 254 -12.67 2.09 -7.02
C ALA A 254 -13.87 2.63 -7.82
N PHE A 255 -15.09 2.15 -7.56
CA PHE A 255 -16.33 2.63 -8.21
C PHE A 255 -16.61 4.09 -7.83
N TYR A 256 -16.42 4.46 -6.56
CA TYR A 256 -16.58 5.83 -6.09
C TYR A 256 -15.60 6.78 -6.80
N VAL A 257 -14.31 6.45 -6.80
CA VAL A 257 -13.26 7.28 -7.43
C VAL A 257 -13.35 7.25 -8.96
N GLY A 258 -13.79 6.15 -9.55
CA GLY A 258 -14.10 6.03 -10.98
C GLY A 258 -15.22 6.99 -11.43
N GLY A 259 -15.98 7.54 -10.49
CA GLY A 259 -17.10 8.44 -10.72
C GLY A 259 -18.31 7.70 -11.26
N PHE A 260 -18.59 6.52 -10.71
CA PHE A 260 -19.86 5.83 -10.86
C PHE A 260 -20.97 6.65 -10.18
N PRO A 261 -22.20 6.69 -10.72
CA PRO A 261 -23.28 7.48 -10.14
C PRO A 261 -23.57 7.07 -8.68
N THR A 262 -23.47 8.01 -7.74
CA THR A 262 -23.57 7.76 -6.29
C THR A 262 -24.90 7.11 -5.89
N LYS A 263 -26.01 7.49 -6.52
CA LYS A 263 -27.33 6.87 -6.28
C LYS A 263 -27.29 5.34 -6.47
N TRP A 264 -26.71 4.89 -7.59
CA TRP A 264 -26.57 3.47 -7.89
C TRP A 264 -25.49 2.80 -7.03
N LEU A 265 -24.47 3.54 -6.61
CA LEU A 265 -23.46 3.02 -5.67
C LEU A 265 -24.09 2.68 -4.32
N VAL A 266 -24.96 3.55 -3.80
CA VAL A 266 -25.68 3.32 -2.53
C VAL A 266 -26.59 2.10 -2.66
N VAL A 267 -27.32 1.96 -3.78
CA VAL A 267 -28.14 0.76 -4.03
C VAL A 267 -27.27 -0.50 -4.08
N ALA A 268 -26.14 -0.48 -4.78
CA ALA A 268 -25.22 -1.61 -4.86
C ALA A 268 -24.58 -1.95 -3.50
N LEU A 269 -24.31 -0.95 -2.67
CA LEU A 269 -23.81 -1.15 -1.31
C LEU A 269 -24.86 -1.82 -0.42
N LEU A 270 -26.11 -1.34 -0.47
CA LEU A 270 -27.21 -1.94 0.28
C LEU A 270 -27.47 -3.39 -0.14
N THR A 271 -27.42 -3.69 -1.44
CA THR A 271 -27.58 -5.07 -1.92
C THR A 271 -26.41 -5.96 -1.51
N ALA A 272 -25.17 -5.46 -1.57
CA ALA A 272 -24.01 -6.19 -1.07
C ALA A 272 -24.09 -6.46 0.43
N CYS A 273 -24.49 -5.47 1.24
CA CYS A 273 -24.71 -5.64 2.67
C CYS A 273 -25.81 -6.67 2.97
N ALA A 274 -26.93 -6.63 2.23
CA ALA A 274 -28.00 -7.61 2.37
C ALA A 274 -27.53 -9.04 2.01
N ALA A 275 -26.75 -9.19 0.93
CA ALA A 275 -26.18 -10.48 0.54
C ALA A 275 -25.19 -11.02 1.60
N VAL A 276 -24.33 -10.17 2.16
CA VAL A 276 -23.43 -10.55 3.25
C VAL A 276 -24.23 -10.94 4.50
N LEU A 277 -25.27 -10.18 4.86
CA LEU A 277 -26.15 -10.50 6.00
C LEU A 277 -26.80 -11.88 5.82
N LEU A 278 -27.32 -12.18 4.63
CA LEU A 278 -27.91 -13.48 4.32
C LEU A 278 -26.88 -14.62 4.49
N LEU A 279 -25.66 -14.43 3.97
CA LEU A 279 -24.56 -15.40 4.10
C LEU A 279 -24.05 -15.58 5.53
N VAL A 280 -24.29 -14.60 6.39
CA VAL A 280 -23.95 -14.62 7.81
C VAL A 280 -25.04 -15.35 8.60
N VAL A 281 -26.32 -15.02 8.37
CA VAL A 281 -27.48 -15.65 9.05
C VAL A 281 -27.59 -17.13 8.76
N THR A 282 -27.28 -17.53 7.53
CA THR A 282 -27.28 -18.95 7.11
C THR A 282 -26.17 -19.78 7.75
N SER A 283 -25.14 -19.15 8.33
CA SER A 283 -24.02 -19.84 8.97
C SER A 283 -24.03 -19.60 10.48
N GLN A 284 -24.39 -20.63 11.26
CA GLN A 284 -24.39 -20.55 12.72
C GLN A 284 -23.03 -20.09 13.29
N ASN A 285 -21.91 -20.50 12.69
CA ASN A 285 -20.58 -20.09 13.15
C ASN A 285 -20.29 -18.60 12.92
N ARG A 286 -20.72 -18.04 11.78
CA ARG A 286 -20.51 -16.61 11.48
C ARG A 286 -21.40 -15.74 12.35
N MET A 287 -22.67 -16.12 12.50
CA MET A 287 -23.62 -15.43 13.37
C MET A 287 -23.13 -15.38 14.83
N ARG A 288 -22.64 -16.52 15.36
CA ARG A 288 -22.09 -16.55 16.73
C ARG A 288 -20.90 -15.60 16.91
N ARG A 289 -20.01 -15.45 15.91
CA ARG A 289 -18.86 -14.52 15.97
C ARG A 289 -19.32 -13.05 16.03
N ILE A 290 -20.35 -12.70 15.27
CA ILE A 290 -20.91 -11.34 15.28
C ILE A 290 -21.62 -11.06 16.60
N LEU A 291 -22.48 -11.97 17.05
CA LEU A 291 -23.17 -11.82 18.33
C LEU A 291 -22.19 -11.73 19.51
N ALA A 292 -21.11 -12.50 19.48
CA ALA A 292 -20.02 -12.40 20.46
C ALA A 292 -19.29 -11.05 20.46
N THR A 293 -19.25 -10.36 19.32
CA THR A 293 -18.64 -9.01 19.21
C THR A 293 -19.61 -7.93 19.70
N ILE A 294 -20.92 -8.07 19.41
CA ILE A 294 -21.94 -7.06 19.75
C ILE A 294 -22.39 -7.16 21.21
N HIS A 295 -22.71 -8.36 21.69
CA HIS A 295 -23.25 -8.59 23.04
C HIS A 295 -22.16 -8.92 24.07
N GLY A 296 -20.90 -8.91 23.66
CA GLY A 296 -19.79 -9.37 24.47
C GLY A 296 -19.78 -10.90 24.64
N CYS A 297 -18.76 -11.36 25.33
CA CYS A 297 -18.50 -12.78 25.53
C CYS A 297 -18.90 -13.23 26.93
N ASP A 298 -19.85 -14.15 27.02
CA ASP A 298 -20.27 -14.75 28.28
C ASP A 298 -19.25 -15.80 28.78
N ALA A 299 -19.20 -16.04 30.09
CA ALA A 299 -18.26 -16.96 30.74
C ALA A 299 -18.34 -18.40 30.20
N LYS A 300 -19.52 -18.83 29.75
CA LYS A 300 -19.72 -20.13 29.09
C LYS A 300 -19.10 -20.20 27.68
N SER A 301 -18.91 -19.07 27.02
CA SER A 301 -18.38 -18.98 25.64
C SER A 301 -16.86 -18.82 25.58
N ILE A 302 -16.17 -18.72 26.72
CA ILE A 302 -14.72 -18.52 26.82
C ILE A 302 -13.96 -19.60 26.06
N ARG A 303 -14.35 -20.87 26.15
CA ARG A 303 -13.68 -21.99 25.44
C ARG A 303 -14.18 -22.22 24.01
N GLY A 304 -15.05 -21.35 23.50
CA GLY A 304 -15.71 -21.52 22.20
C GLY A 304 -15.38 -20.37 21.25
N VAL A 305 -16.43 -19.72 20.74
CA VAL A 305 -16.32 -18.69 19.69
C VAL A 305 -15.55 -17.45 20.15
N CYS A 306 -15.56 -17.17 21.45
CA CYS A 306 -14.90 -16.00 22.05
C CYS A 306 -13.43 -16.23 22.39
N PHE A 307 -12.96 -17.49 22.36
CA PHE A 307 -11.62 -17.86 22.83
C PHE A 307 -10.54 -17.02 22.16
N GLN A 308 -10.57 -16.92 20.82
CA GLN A 308 -9.57 -16.15 20.07
C GLN A 308 -9.59 -14.66 20.39
N SER A 309 -10.79 -14.05 20.49
CA SER A 309 -10.92 -12.62 20.77
C SER A 309 -10.50 -12.24 22.18
N ILE A 310 -10.86 -13.07 23.18
CA ILE A 310 -10.50 -12.83 24.59
C ILE A 310 -8.98 -12.97 24.78
N HIS A 311 -8.37 -14.03 24.24
CA HIS A 311 -6.93 -14.23 24.36
C HIS A 311 -6.12 -13.15 23.62
N ALA A 312 -6.65 -12.61 22.51
CA ALA A 312 -6.06 -11.43 21.88
C ALA A 312 -6.10 -10.18 22.79
N GLN A 313 -7.18 -9.98 23.56
CA GLN A 313 -7.25 -8.90 24.53
C GLN A 313 -6.33 -9.11 25.73
N TYR A 314 -6.19 -10.35 26.22
CA TYR A 314 -5.23 -10.67 27.28
C TYR A 314 -3.79 -10.39 26.86
N ALA A 315 -3.41 -10.75 25.63
CA ALA A 315 -2.11 -10.41 25.04
C ALA A 315 -1.88 -8.88 25.02
N MET A 316 -2.88 -8.13 24.56
CA MET A 316 -2.80 -6.67 24.49
C MET A 316 -2.73 -6.03 25.89
N ALA A 317 -3.44 -6.59 26.87
CA ALA A 317 -3.45 -6.10 28.24
C ALA A 317 -2.12 -6.39 28.98
N SER A 318 -1.49 -7.54 28.72
CA SER A 318 -0.23 -7.93 29.37
C SER A 318 0.99 -7.18 28.83
N GLY A 319 0.94 -6.70 27.58
CA GLY A 319 2.07 -6.02 26.93
C GLY A 319 2.46 -4.66 27.53
N GLY A 320 1.54 -3.94 28.16
CA GLY A 320 1.83 -2.59 28.69
C GLY A 320 2.46 -1.65 27.64
N ILE A 321 3.31 -0.71 28.10
CA ILE A 321 3.95 0.29 27.21
C ILE A 321 5.15 -0.28 26.45
N MET A 322 5.99 -1.08 27.12
CA MET A 322 7.28 -1.57 26.62
C MET A 322 7.30 -3.05 26.19
N GLY A 323 6.22 -3.80 26.44
CA GLY A 323 6.16 -5.23 26.15
C GLY A 323 6.74 -6.09 27.27
N VAL A 324 6.47 -7.39 27.19
CA VAL A 324 7.03 -8.39 28.11
C VAL A 324 8.37 -8.96 27.65
N GLY A 325 8.87 -8.51 26.49
CA GLY A 325 10.10 -8.98 25.84
C GLY A 325 9.84 -9.98 24.72
N ILE A 326 10.68 -9.92 23.68
CA ILE A 326 10.59 -10.80 22.49
C ILE A 326 10.69 -12.26 22.92
N GLY A 327 9.77 -13.09 22.43
CA GLY A 327 9.74 -14.52 22.73
C GLY A 327 9.16 -14.88 24.11
N ASN A 328 8.81 -13.89 24.93
CA ASN A 328 8.26 -14.10 26.27
C ASN A 328 6.72 -13.96 26.32
N SER A 329 6.05 -13.87 25.17
CA SER A 329 4.59 -13.90 25.07
C SER A 329 4.07 -15.23 25.61
N ARG A 330 3.12 -15.15 26.54
CA ARG A 330 2.47 -16.33 27.11
C ARG A 330 1.40 -16.86 26.14
N GLU A 331 0.70 -15.97 25.46
CA GLU A 331 -0.40 -16.31 24.56
C GLU A 331 0.04 -17.11 23.32
N LYS A 332 1.30 -16.96 22.94
CA LYS A 332 1.95 -17.70 21.85
C LYS A 332 2.17 -19.19 22.12
N TRP A 333 2.10 -19.64 23.37
CA TRP A 333 2.19 -21.06 23.76
C TRP A 333 0.88 -21.83 23.54
N ASN A 334 0.27 -21.66 22.36
CA ASN A 334 -1.02 -22.24 21.94
C ASN A 334 -2.26 -21.82 22.73
N TYR A 335 -2.18 -20.78 23.57
CA TYR A 335 -3.36 -20.18 24.16
C TYR A 335 -4.15 -19.34 23.14
N LEU A 336 -3.46 -18.69 22.19
CA LEU A 336 -4.08 -17.98 21.08
C LEU A 336 -3.98 -18.76 19.75
N PRO A 337 -5.07 -19.37 19.25
CA PRO A 337 -5.06 -20.08 17.98
C PRO A 337 -4.83 -19.12 16.81
N TYR A 338 -3.97 -19.53 15.87
CA TYR A 338 -3.58 -18.72 14.71
C TYR A 338 -2.89 -17.38 15.08
N ALA A 339 -2.22 -17.33 16.24
CA ALA A 339 -1.43 -16.17 16.68
C ALA A 339 -0.38 -15.70 15.66
N HIS A 340 0.18 -16.61 14.85
CA HIS A 340 1.16 -16.26 13.82
C HIS A 340 0.54 -15.67 12.54
N ASN A 341 -0.77 -15.84 12.35
CA ASN A 341 -1.49 -15.37 11.17
C ASN A 341 -2.44 -14.21 11.55
N ASP A 342 -3.72 -14.49 11.76
CA ASP A 342 -4.76 -13.48 11.89
C ASP A 342 -4.65 -12.60 13.15
N PHE A 343 -3.92 -13.05 14.17
CA PHE A 343 -3.74 -12.35 15.45
C PHE A 343 -2.29 -11.94 15.74
N ILE A 344 -1.43 -11.84 14.73
CA ILE A 344 -0.02 -11.46 14.91
C ILE A 344 0.14 -10.09 15.59
N PHE A 345 -0.80 -9.16 15.35
CA PHE A 345 -0.78 -7.85 15.98
C PHE A 345 -0.99 -7.92 17.51
N ALA A 346 -1.72 -8.91 18.02
CA ALA A 346 -1.88 -9.11 19.46
C ALA A 346 -0.55 -9.53 20.10
N ILE A 347 0.20 -10.42 19.44
CA ILE A 347 1.52 -10.87 19.89
C ILE A 347 2.54 -9.73 19.82
N ILE A 348 2.47 -8.88 18.79
CA ILE A 348 3.31 -7.66 18.72
C ILE A 348 3.02 -6.75 19.91
N GLY A 349 1.74 -6.53 20.24
CA GLY A 349 1.33 -5.74 21.39
C GLY A 349 1.84 -6.33 22.71
N GLU A 350 1.79 -7.64 22.88
CA GLU A 350 2.29 -8.33 24.08
C GLU A 350 3.83 -8.27 24.19
N GLU A 351 4.55 -8.72 23.16
CA GLU A 351 6.01 -8.88 23.21
C GLU A 351 6.75 -7.53 23.21
N MET A 352 6.27 -6.56 22.43
CA MET A 352 6.97 -5.29 22.17
C MET A 352 6.25 -4.05 22.71
N GLY A 353 5.03 -4.21 23.24
CA GLY A 353 4.28 -3.15 23.89
C GLY A 353 3.61 -2.16 22.94
N PHE A 354 2.92 -1.19 23.56
CA PHE A 354 2.16 -0.15 22.87
C PHE A 354 3.00 0.71 21.90
N ILE A 355 4.27 1.00 22.24
CA ILE A 355 5.13 1.86 21.41
C ILE A 355 5.35 1.24 20.03
N VAL A 356 5.76 -0.03 19.99
CA VAL A 356 6.05 -0.73 18.74
C VAL A 356 4.76 -1.01 17.96
N ALA A 357 3.67 -1.39 18.65
CA ALA A 357 2.37 -1.54 18.01
C ALA A 357 1.91 -0.24 17.32
N SER A 358 2.11 0.91 17.97
CA SER A 358 1.82 2.24 17.42
C SER A 358 2.72 2.58 16.23
N CYS A 359 4.01 2.22 16.28
CA CYS A 359 4.93 2.37 15.14
C CYS A 359 4.48 1.55 13.93
N VAL A 360 3.98 0.33 14.13
CA VAL A 360 3.42 -0.50 13.02
C VAL A 360 2.23 0.22 12.38
N ILE A 361 1.31 0.76 13.18
CA ILE A 361 0.17 1.56 12.67
C ILE A 361 0.68 2.76 11.87
N LEU A 362 1.66 3.49 12.40
CA LEU A 362 2.27 4.64 11.73
C LEU A 362 2.88 4.27 10.37
N LEU A 363 3.53 3.12 10.24
CA LEU A 363 4.06 2.64 8.97
C LEU A 363 2.96 2.38 7.92
N TYR A 364 1.80 1.84 8.31
CA TYR A 364 0.65 1.73 7.39
C TYR A 364 0.09 3.10 7.00
N ILE A 365 0.04 4.04 7.93
CA ILE A 365 -0.39 5.42 7.64
C ILE A 365 0.56 6.06 6.62
N VAL A 366 1.88 5.88 6.78
CA VAL A 366 2.87 6.37 5.82
C VAL A 366 2.67 5.72 4.45
N ILE A 367 2.50 4.40 4.38
CA ILE A 367 2.21 3.70 3.11
C ILE A 367 0.95 4.27 2.43
N GLY A 368 -0.15 4.39 3.19
CA GLY A 368 -1.41 4.94 2.68
C GLY A 368 -1.27 6.37 2.20
N TRP A 369 -0.57 7.21 2.97
CA TRP A 369 -0.29 8.59 2.63
C TRP A 369 0.51 8.72 1.33
N CYS A 370 1.58 7.93 1.19
CA CYS A 370 2.43 7.93 0.00
C CYS A 370 1.67 7.48 -1.25
N LEU A 371 0.87 6.40 -1.15
CA LEU A 371 0.06 5.89 -2.25
C LEU A 371 -1.02 6.89 -2.67
N LEU A 372 -1.76 7.45 -1.71
CA LEU A 372 -2.84 8.42 -1.98
C LEU A 372 -2.29 9.71 -2.57
N THR A 373 -1.23 10.26 -1.98
CA THR A 373 -0.57 11.47 -2.48
C THR A 373 -0.09 11.28 -3.92
N SER A 374 0.55 10.14 -4.20
CA SER A 374 1.02 9.82 -5.56
C SER A 374 -0.14 9.60 -6.54
N ALA A 375 -1.26 9.06 -6.07
CA ALA A 375 -2.46 8.89 -6.87
C ALA A 375 -3.10 10.23 -7.25
N LEU A 376 -3.15 11.19 -6.32
CA LEU A 376 -3.71 12.53 -6.54
C LEU A 376 -2.84 13.38 -7.48
N GLN A 377 -1.53 13.13 -7.52
CA GLN A 377 -0.60 13.82 -8.43
C GLN A 377 -0.52 13.17 -9.82
N SER A 378 -1.08 11.97 -10.00
CA SER A 378 -1.01 11.25 -11.27
C SER A 378 -1.94 11.86 -12.32
N THR A 379 -1.39 12.17 -13.49
CA THR A 379 -2.16 12.63 -14.66
C THR A 379 -2.95 11.50 -15.32
N ASN A 380 -2.48 10.25 -15.20
CA ASN A 380 -3.15 9.09 -15.77
C ASN A 380 -4.19 8.55 -14.77
N LYS A 381 -5.47 8.56 -15.18
CA LYS A 381 -6.59 8.05 -14.36
C LYS A 381 -6.47 6.57 -14.03
N LEU A 382 -5.89 5.76 -14.94
CA LEU A 382 -5.66 4.34 -14.67
C LEU A 382 -4.73 4.17 -13.47
N VAL A 383 -3.60 4.88 -13.49
CA VAL A 383 -2.60 4.87 -12.42
C VAL A 383 -3.19 5.40 -11.11
N SER A 384 -3.92 6.52 -11.17
CA SER A 384 -4.51 7.15 -9.99
C SER A 384 -5.49 6.20 -9.27
N ILE A 385 -6.47 5.64 -10.00
CA ILE A 385 -7.46 4.75 -9.39
C ILE A 385 -6.79 3.44 -8.95
N SER A 386 -5.84 2.88 -9.71
CA SER A 386 -5.10 1.67 -9.29
C SER A 386 -4.31 1.87 -8.00
N LEU A 387 -3.61 3.00 -7.83
CA LEU A 387 -2.88 3.31 -6.60
C LEU A 387 -3.83 3.41 -5.40
N ILE A 388 -5.01 4.01 -5.58
CA ILE A 388 -6.04 4.08 -4.53
C ILE A 388 -6.59 2.68 -4.22
N SER A 389 -6.83 1.84 -5.21
CA SER A 389 -7.25 0.44 -5.02
C SER A 389 -6.21 -0.36 -4.24
N ILE A 390 -4.92 -0.23 -4.58
CA ILE A 390 -3.82 -0.90 -3.87
C ILE A 390 -3.71 -0.36 -2.43
N ALA A 391 -3.85 0.96 -2.23
CA ALA A 391 -3.87 1.55 -0.89
C ALA A 391 -5.03 1.01 -0.05
N THR A 392 -6.23 0.90 -0.65
CA THR A 392 -7.42 0.36 -0.02
C THR A 392 -7.23 -1.10 0.37
N TRP A 393 -6.60 -1.89 -0.52
CA TRP A 393 -6.28 -3.26 -0.21
C TRP A 393 -5.30 -3.34 0.97
N ILE A 394 -4.11 -2.76 0.86
CA ILE A 394 -3.05 -2.96 1.85
C ILE A 394 -3.38 -2.30 3.20
N VAL A 395 -3.78 -1.03 3.17
CA VAL A 395 -4.05 -0.27 4.40
C VAL A 395 -5.42 -0.64 4.96
N GLY A 396 -6.43 -0.82 4.11
CA GLY A 396 -7.75 -1.24 4.55
C GLY A 396 -7.76 -2.65 5.14
N GLN A 397 -7.06 -3.61 4.51
CA GLN A 397 -6.91 -4.96 5.07
C GLN A 397 -6.11 -4.93 6.39
N GLY A 398 -5.04 -4.13 6.48
CA GLY A 398 -4.29 -3.94 7.72
C GLY A 398 -5.14 -3.35 8.85
N LEU A 399 -5.91 -2.29 8.55
CA LEU A 399 -6.83 -1.68 9.51
C LEU A 399 -7.89 -2.68 9.98
N ILE A 400 -8.50 -3.43 9.06
CA ILE A 400 -9.47 -4.47 9.40
C ILE A 400 -8.87 -5.49 10.36
N ASN A 401 -7.65 -5.98 10.08
CA ASN A 401 -6.98 -6.94 10.95
C ASN A 401 -6.77 -6.37 12.37
N ILE A 402 -6.30 -5.13 12.48
CA ILE A 402 -6.11 -4.45 13.76
C ILE A 402 -7.45 -4.32 14.51
N LEU A 403 -8.52 -3.93 13.82
CA LEU A 403 -9.86 -3.81 14.40
C LEU A 403 -10.42 -5.15 14.90
N VAL A 404 -10.06 -6.26 14.26
CA VAL A 404 -10.40 -7.60 14.74
C VAL A 404 -9.64 -7.93 16.03
N VAL A 405 -8.36 -7.59 16.11
CA VAL A 405 -7.54 -7.85 17.30
C VAL A 405 -8.01 -7.06 18.52
N VAL A 406 -8.43 -5.80 18.34
CA VAL A 406 -9.00 -4.99 19.43
C VAL A 406 -10.49 -5.28 19.69
N GLN A 407 -11.06 -6.32 19.07
CA GLN A 407 -12.46 -6.75 19.22
C GLN A 407 -13.51 -5.71 18.77
N VAL A 408 -13.15 -4.77 17.88
CA VAL A 408 -14.12 -3.85 17.25
C VAL A 408 -14.87 -4.55 16.11
N LEU A 409 -14.20 -5.46 15.41
CA LEU A 409 -14.78 -6.26 14.33
C LEU A 409 -14.74 -7.77 14.65
N PRO A 410 -15.69 -8.57 14.11
CA PRO A 410 -15.69 -10.01 14.29
C PRO A 410 -14.50 -10.66 13.58
N VAL A 411 -14.07 -11.84 14.07
CA VAL A 411 -12.93 -12.58 13.50
C VAL A 411 -13.20 -13.02 12.06
N MET A 412 -12.56 -12.35 11.10
CA MET A 412 -12.74 -12.57 9.66
C MET A 412 -11.72 -13.53 9.01
N GLY A 413 -10.60 -13.81 9.67
CA GLY A 413 -9.60 -14.78 9.19
C GLY A 413 -8.80 -14.28 7.99
N VAL A 414 -8.30 -13.03 8.06
CA VAL A 414 -7.52 -12.43 6.98
C VAL A 414 -6.13 -12.03 7.51
N PRO A 415 -5.03 -12.41 6.81
CA PRO A 415 -3.68 -12.03 7.20
C PRO A 415 -3.47 -10.52 7.18
N MET A 416 -2.66 -10.04 8.11
CA MET A 416 -2.13 -8.67 8.09
C MET A 416 -1.06 -8.53 6.97
N PRO A 417 -1.20 -7.59 6.01
CA PRO A 417 -0.25 -7.45 4.89
C PRO A 417 1.19 -7.23 5.35
N PHE A 418 2.18 -7.90 4.78
CA PHE A 418 3.62 -7.88 5.14
C PHE A 418 4.01 -8.49 6.50
N VAL A 419 3.15 -8.39 7.52
CA VAL A 419 3.51 -8.78 8.91
C VAL A 419 3.12 -10.22 9.22
N SER A 420 1.99 -10.70 8.70
CA SER A 420 1.41 -12.00 9.02
C SER A 420 2.10 -13.19 8.35
N ALA A 421 2.02 -14.36 8.99
CA ALA A 421 2.43 -15.62 8.37
C ALA A 421 1.50 -15.99 7.22
N GLY A 422 2.04 -16.09 6.01
CA GLY A 422 1.25 -16.33 4.81
C GLY A 422 2.08 -16.12 3.56
N GLY A 423 2.67 -17.20 3.06
CA GLY A 423 3.60 -17.14 1.93
C GLY A 423 3.01 -16.50 0.68
N SER A 424 1.82 -16.95 0.27
CA SER A 424 1.09 -16.38 -0.88
C SER A 424 0.73 -14.92 -0.68
N SER A 425 0.19 -14.56 0.49
CA SER A 425 -0.20 -13.17 0.79
C SER A 425 1.00 -12.24 0.80
N LEU A 426 2.12 -12.64 1.41
CA LEU A 426 3.36 -11.85 1.43
C LEU A 426 3.89 -11.59 0.01
N VAL A 427 4.00 -12.66 -0.80
CA VAL A 427 4.45 -12.55 -2.21
C VAL A 427 3.55 -11.59 -2.98
N MET A 428 2.23 -11.73 -2.86
CA MET A 428 1.28 -10.90 -3.60
C MET A 428 1.25 -9.45 -3.11
N CYS A 429 1.42 -9.19 -1.81
CA CYS A 429 1.55 -7.84 -1.27
C CYS A 429 2.83 -7.16 -1.79
N LEU A 430 3.96 -7.88 -1.83
CA LEU A 430 5.21 -7.37 -2.39
C LEU A 430 5.10 -7.11 -3.90
N LEU A 431 4.45 -8.00 -4.65
CA LEU A 431 4.13 -7.76 -6.06
C LEU A 431 3.25 -6.53 -6.27
N ALA A 432 2.22 -6.34 -5.42
CA ALA A 432 1.36 -5.16 -5.44
C ALA A 432 2.14 -3.87 -5.20
N MET A 433 3.09 -3.88 -4.26
CA MET A 433 4.00 -2.75 -4.04
C MET A 433 4.94 -2.53 -5.22
N GLY A 434 5.37 -3.58 -5.91
CA GLY A 434 6.17 -3.45 -7.14
C GLY A 434 5.38 -2.74 -8.24
N VAL A 435 4.11 -3.12 -8.44
CA VAL A 435 3.20 -2.43 -9.37
C VAL A 435 3.00 -0.98 -8.96
N ALA A 436 2.74 -0.72 -7.68
CA ALA A 436 2.58 0.64 -7.16
C ALA A 436 3.84 1.49 -7.38
N ASP A 437 5.03 0.94 -7.11
CA ASP A 437 6.31 1.62 -7.32
C ASP A 437 6.53 1.98 -8.80
N SER A 438 6.21 1.07 -9.73
CA SER A 438 6.22 1.36 -11.18
C SER A 438 5.25 2.49 -11.55
N PHE A 439 4.05 2.47 -10.98
CA PHE A 439 3.01 3.47 -11.22
C PHE A 439 3.41 4.84 -10.69
N ILE A 440 4.02 4.91 -9.50
CA ILE A 440 4.56 6.15 -8.95
C ILE A 440 5.68 6.69 -9.85
N LYS A 441 6.64 5.86 -10.26
CA LYS A 441 7.73 6.22 -11.20
C LYS A 441 7.23 6.75 -12.54
N SER A 442 6.03 6.38 -12.96
CA SER A 442 5.45 6.85 -14.22
C SER A 442 5.13 8.35 -14.21
N ASN A 443 5.02 8.97 -13.02
CA ASN A 443 4.78 10.40 -12.87
C ASN A 443 5.88 11.23 -13.55
N PRO A 444 5.51 12.26 -14.34
CA PRO A 444 6.47 13.10 -15.06
C PRO A 444 7.44 13.82 -14.11
N ASN A 445 6.96 14.19 -12.92
CA ASN A 445 7.77 14.85 -11.87
C ASN A 445 8.88 13.95 -11.29
N ILE A 446 8.85 12.63 -11.52
CA ILE A 446 9.84 11.66 -11.02
C ILE A 446 10.80 11.21 -12.12
N LYS A 447 10.47 11.41 -13.40
CA LYS A 447 11.24 10.87 -14.54
C LYS A 447 12.66 11.45 -14.69
N PHE A 448 13.02 12.47 -13.92
CA PHE A 448 14.32 13.13 -13.99
C PHE A 448 15.44 12.44 -13.18
N GLY A 449 15.65 11.16 -13.45
CA GLY A 449 16.81 10.41 -12.92
C GLY A 449 17.24 9.20 -13.77
N ASN A 450 16.36 8.68 -14.64
CA ASN A 450 16.68 7.52 -15.46
C ASN A 450 17.20 7.95 -16.84
N LYS A 451 18.54 8.00 -17.01
CA LYS A 451 19.22 8.17 -18.31
C LYS A 451 18.67 7.25 -19.42
N TRP A 452 18.11 6.09 -19.04
CA TRP A 452 17.48 5.12 -19.93
C TRP A 452 16.16 5.57 -20.58
N SER A 453 15.38 6.43 -19.91
CA SER A 453 14.13 6.98 -20.48
C SER A 453 14.42 8.00 -21.58
N LEU A 454 15.44 8.84 -21.36
CA LEU A 454 15.91 9.82 -22.34
C LEU A 454 16.51 9.12 -23.57
N LYS A 455 17.21 8.00 -23.38
CA LYS A 455 17.72 7.18 -24.50
C LYS A 455 16.58 6.61 -25.36
N ARG A 456 15.48 6.14 -24.75
CA ARG A 456 14.29 5.63 -25.46
C ARG A 456 13.46 6.73 -26.15
N ALA A 457 13.41 7.92 -25.55
CA ALA A 457 12.79 9.09 -26.18
C ALA A 457 13.60 9.55 -27.39
N LYS A 458 14.94 9.62 -27.26
CA LYS A 458 15.85 9.92 -28.39
C LYS A 458 15.79 8.86 -29.48
N SER A 459 15.70 7.57 -29.14
CA SER A 459 15.60 6.52 -30.16
C SER A 459 14.29 6.56 -30.94
N ARG A 460 13.17 6.97 -30.32
CA ARG A 460 11.88 7.20 -31.01
C ARG A 460 11.89 8.46 -31.87
N GLN A 461 12.56 9.52 -31.43
CA GLN A 461 12.74 10.72 -32.25
C GLN A 461 13.70 10.51 -33.43
N GLN A 462 14.64 9.57 -33.33
CA GLN A 462 15.54 9.19 -34.42
C GLN A 462 14.93 8.16 -35.38
N SER A 463 13.89 7.41 -34.97
CA SER A 463 13.27 6.39 -35.81
C SER A 463 12.12 6.88 -36.69
N GLY A 464 11.66 8.12 -36.53
CA GLY A 464 10.69 8.73 -37.46
C GLY A 464 9.35 7.98 -37.59
N ASP A 465 8.85 7.38 -36.50
CA ASP A 465 7.52 6.74 -36.40
C ASP A 465 6.59 7.50 -35.44
#